data_AF-A0A1B2EP75-F1
#
_entry.id   AF-A0A1B2EP75-F1
#
_cell.length_a   1.000
_cell.length_b   1.000
_cell.length_c   1.000
_cell.angle_alpha   90.00
_cell.angle_beta   90.00
_cell.angle_gamma   90.00
#
_symmetry.space_group_name_H-M   'P 1'
#
loop_
_entity.id
_entity.type
_entity.pdbx_description
1 polymer ?
#
loop_
_entity_poly.entity_id
_entity_poly.type
_entity_poly.pdbx_seq_one_letter_code
_entity_poly.pdbx_strand_id
1 'polypeptide(L)'
;MFLKHLHERQIEVMMFLVNGIRLLGRIKRFDNYTVQLVRGTGTQIVYKHAISAIHPAEPVQLTDPPSFGEASPPTTPPQGPQAS
;
A
#
# COMPACT_ATOMS: atom_id res chain seq x y z
N MET A 1 -5.22 -3.76 -0.56
CA MET A 1 -3.83 -3.32 -0.27
C MET A 1 -3.63 -1.82 -0.50
N PHE A 2 -3.99 -1.27 -1.67
CA PHE A 2 -3.80 0.17 -1.98
C PHE A 2 -4.45 1.16 -1.01
N LEU A 3 -5.78 1.16 -0.86
CA LEU A 3 -6.47 2.11 0.05
C LEU A 3 -6.05 1.93 1.51
N LYS A 4 -5.72 0.71 1.91
CA LYS A 4 -5.18 0.40 3.24
C LYS A 4 -3.84 1.10 3.44
N HIS A 5 -2.90 0.97 2.51
CA HIS A 5 -1.60 1.64 2.57
C HIS A 5 -1.74 3.17 2.67
N LEU A 6 -2.60 3.77 1.83
CA LEU A 6 -2.86 5.21 1.84
C LEU A 6 -3.47 5.68 3.18
N HIS A 7 -4.38 4.89 3.74
CA HIS A 7 -5.01 5.16 5.03
C HIS A 7 -4.00 5.06 6.18
N GLU A 8 -3.26 3.96 6.27
CA GLU A 8 -2.32 3.70 7.37
C GLU A 8 -1.19 4.73 7.39
N ARG A 9 -0.70 5.15 6.23
CA ARG A 9 0.38 6.14 6.11
C ARG A 9 -0.10 7.59 6.06
N GLN A 10 -1.42 7.83 6.13
CA GLN A 10 -1.99 9.18 6.05
C GLN A 10 -1.50 9.97 4.81
N ILE A 11 -1.28 9.27 3.70
CA ILE A 11 -0.77 9.86 2.45
C ILE A 11 -1.86 10.78 1.87
N GLU A 12 -1.48 12.00 1.51
CA GLU A 12 -2.36 12.90 0.79
C GLU A 12 -2.59 12.40 -0.65
N VAL A 13 -3.83 12.47 -1.11
CA VAL A 13 -4.24 12.01 -2.43
C VAL A 13 -5.03 13.08 -3.17
N MET A 14 -4.83 13.13 -4.49
CA MET A 14 -5.79 13.71 -5.42
C MET A 14 -6.75 12.61 -5.89
N MET A 15 -8.03 12.79 -5.60
CA MET A 15 -9.11 11.93 -6.05
C MET A 15 -9.85 12.61 -7.20
N PHE A 16 -9.92 11.93 -8.34
CA PHE A 16 -10.61 12.40 -9.52
C PHE A 16 -11.97 11.71 -9.59
N LEU A 17 -13.01 12.52 -9.82
CA LEU A 17 -14.36 12.01 -10.00
C LEU A 17 -14.68 11.85 -11.49
N VAL A 18 -15.63 10.97 -11.80
CA VAL A 18 -16.09 10.70 -13.18
C VAL A 18 -16.67 11.93 -13.87
N ASN A 19 -17.18 12.90 -13.11
CA ASN A 19 -17.69 14.17 -13.63
C ASN A 19 -16.59 15.25 -13.84
N GLY A 20 -15.32 14.92 -13.60
CA GLY A 20 -14.18 15.81 -13.78
C GLY A 20 -13.81 16.65 -12.54
N ILE A 21 -14.56 16.58 -11.45
CA ILE A 21 -14.19 17.25 -10.19
C ILE A 21 -12.95 16.56 -9.57
N ARG A 22 -12.04 17.36 -9.02
CA ARG A 22 -10.89 16.89 -8.23
C ARG A 22 -11.04 17.22 -6.75
N LEU A 23 -10.81 16.25 -5.90
CA LEU A 23 -10.80 16.39 -4.44
C LEU A 23 -9.39 16.14 -3.93
N LEU A 24 -8.93 16.96 -2.99
CA LEU A 24 -7.65 16.78 -2.30
C LEU A 24 -7.92 16.41 -0.85
N GLY A 25 -7.18 15.45 -0.31
CA GLY A 25 -7.25 15.12 1.11
C GLY A 25 -6.60 13.79 1.45
N ARG A 26 -6.88 13.28 2.65
CA ARG A 26 -6.38 11.98 3.14
C ARG A 26 -7.53 11.01 3.37
N ILE A 27 -7.26 9.72 3.16
CA ILE A 27 -8.26 8.67 3.38
C ILE A 27 -8.32 8.35 4.88
N LYS A 28 -9.42 8.76 5.53
CA LYS A 28 -9.65 8.48 6.96
C LYS A 28 -10.25 7.10 7.20
N ARG A 29 -11.12 6.63 6.31
CA ARG A 29 -11.75 5.29 6.36
C ARG A 29 -12.26 4.93 4.98
N PHE A 30 -12.46 3.64 4.72
CA PHE A 30 -13.16 3.15 3.55
C PHE A 30 -13.87 1.85 3.88
N ASP A 31 -14.92 1.54 3.11
CA ASP A 31 -15.61 0.26 3.12
C ASP A 31 -15.74 -0.28 1.69
N ASN A 32 -16.68 -1.18 1.42
CA ASN A 32 -16.90 -1.76 0.09
C ASN A 32 -17.35 -0.72 -0.94
N TYR A 33 -18.10 0.31 -0.55
CA TYR A 33 -18.79 1.25 -1.45
C TYR A 33 -18.31 2.69 -1.31
N THR A 34 -17.73 3.07 -0.18
CA THR A 34 -17.43 4.46 0.16
C THR A 34 -15.98 4.67 0.61
N VAL A 35 -15.51 5.91 0.45
CA VAL A 35 -14.24 6.42 0.96
C VAL A 35 -14.51 7.71 1.72
N GLN A 36 -14.07 7.78 2.97
CA GLN A 36 -14.11 8.98 3.78
C GLN A 36 -12.83 9.79 3.55
N LEU A 37 -12.95 10.91 2.85
CA LEU A 37 -11.84 11.82 2.51
C LEU A 37 -11.87 13.02 3.47
N VAL A 38 -10.72 13.38 4.03
CA VAL A 38 -10.59 14.46 5.01
C VAL A 38 -9.60 15.51 4.52
N ARG A 39 -9.96 16.78 4.67
CA ARG A 39 -9.10 17.94 4.38
C ARG A 39 -9.36 19.04 5.41
N GLY A 40 -8.33 19.38 6.20
CA GLY A 40 -8.49 20.32 7.32
C GLY A 40 -9.50 19.78 8.35
N THR A 41 -10.50 20.60 8.68
CA THR A 41 -11.61 20.21 9.57
C THR A 41 -12.76 19.52 8.83
N GLY A 42 -12.77 19.57 7.49
CA GLY A 42 -13.84 19.02 6.66
C GLY A 42 -13.68 17.52 6.43
N THR A 43 -14.80 16.79 6.49
CA THR A 43 -14.90 15.37 6.13
C THR A 43 -15.99 15.20 5.08
N GLN A 44 -15.70 14.46 4.01
CA GLN A 44 -16.65 14.11 2.96
C GLN A 44 -16.65 12.60 2.71
N ILE A 45 -17.81 12.05 2.37
CA ILE A 45 -17.97 10.66 1.94
C ILE A 45 -18.06 10.67 0.42
N VAL A 46 -17.22 9.88 -0.23
CA VAL A 46 -17.19 9.73 -1.69
C VAL A 46 -17.56 8.28 -2.03
N TYR A 47 -18.57 8.10 -2.89
CA TYR A 47 -18.93 6.79 -3.39
C TYR A 47 -17.97 6.34 -4.48
N LYS A 48 -17.53 5.08 -4.42
CA LYS A 48 -16.54 4.53 -5.37
C LYS A 48 -16.99 4.56 -6.82
N HIS A 49 -18.28 4.43 -7.10
CA HIS A 49 -18.80 4.53 -8.47
C HIS A 49 -18.59 5.92 -9.10
N ALA A 50 -18.39 6.95 -8.27
CA ALA A 50 -18.12 8.30 -8.72
C ALA A 50 -16.62 8.60 -8.87
N ILE A 51 -15.72 7.69 -8.44
CA ILE A 51 -14.27 7.88 -8.48
C ILE A 51 -13.72 7.28 -9.77
N SER A 52 -13.01 8.08 -10.56
CA SER A 52 -12.31 7.62 -11.77
C SER A 52 -10.86 7.25 -11.49
N ALA A 53 -10.16 8.01 -10.64
CA ALA A 53 -8.77 7.75 -10.29
C ALA A 53 -8.39 8.30 -8.90
N ILE A 54 -7.36 7.72 -8.28
CA ILE A 54 -6.73 8.21 -7.05
C ILE A 54 -5.22 8.29 -7.28
N HIS A 55 -4.67 9.49 -7.18
CA HIS A 55 -3.25 9.76 -7.35
C HIS A 55 -2.63 10.15 -5.99
N PRO A 56 -1.73 9.32 -5.43
CA PRO A 56 -1.05 9.64 -4.18
C PRO A 56 0.06 10.67 -4.38
N ALA A 57 0.30 11.52 -3.37
CA ALA A 57 1.37 12.51 -3.37
C ALA A 57 2.77 11.88 -3.27
N GLU A 58 2.84 10.63 -2.79
CA GLU A 58 4.08 9.88 -2.61
C GLU A 58 4.00 8.53 -3.33
N PRO A 59 5.14 7.98 -3.80
CA PRO A 59 5.19 6.66 -4.40
C PRO A 59 4.69 5.58 -3.43
N VAL A 60 3.77 4.73 -3.90
CA VAL A 60 3.23 3.61 -3.11
C VAL A 60 3.93 2.32 -3.50
N GLN A 61 4.67 1.72 -2.57
CA GLN A 61 5.19 0.35 -2.71
C GLN A 61 4.13 -0.63 -2.22
N LEU A 62 3.61 -1.43 -3.14
CA LEU A 62 2.56 -2.44 -2.88
C LEU A 62 3.11 -3.85 -2.68
N THR A 63 4.42 -4.05 -2.74
CA THR A 63 5.02 -5.39 -2.62
C THR A 63 5.93 -5.42 -1.40
N ASP A 64 5.72 -6.38 -0.51
CA ASP A 64 6.79 -6.78 0.41
C ASP A 64 7.89 -7.42 -0.45
N PRO A 65 9.17 -7.03 -0.30
CA PRO A 65 10.24 -7.79 -0.93
C PRO A 65 10.13 -9.25 -0.47
N PRO A 66 10.32 -10.24 -1.36
CA PRO A 66 10.30 -11.63 -0.95
C PRO A 66 11.30 -11.78 0.20
N SER A 67 10.81 -12.14 1.38
CA SER A 67 11.65 -12.62 2.47
C SER A 67 12.25 -13.92 1.96
N PHE A 68 13.44 -13.84 1.36
CA PHE A 68 14.26 -15.00 1.11
C PHE A 68 14.48 -15.65 2.47
N GLY A 69 13.77 -16.77 2.68
CA GLY A 69 13.96 -17.60 3.85
C GLY A 69 15.44 -17.86 3.98
N GLU A 70 15.96 -17.53 5.16
CA GLU A 70 17.32 -17.78 5.60
C GLU A 70 17.61 -19.26 5.35
N ALA A 71 18.28 -19.56 4.23
CA ALA A 71 18.73 -20.90 3.91
C ALA A 71 19.80 -21.24 4.96
N SER A 72 19.46 -22.13 5.88
CA SER A 72 20.40 -22.69 6.85
C SER A 72 21.71 -23.05 6.15
N PRO A 73 22.89 -22.67 6.69
CA PRO A 73 24.16 -22.97 6.04
C PRO A 73 24.34 -24.49 5.91
N PRO A 74 24.92 -24.99 4.81
CA PRO A 74 25.12 -26.42 4.60
C PRO A 74 26.10 -26.96 5.65
N THR A 75 25.65 -27.95 6.42
CA THR A 75 26.50 -28.76 7.30
C THR A 75 27.53 -29.53 6.46
N THR A 76 28.80 -29.15 6.56
CA THR A 76 29.93 -29.83 5.91
C THR A 76 30.02 -31.30 6.37
N PRO A 77 30.07 -32.31 5.47
CA PRO A 77 30.35 -33.70 5.86
C PRO A 77 31.84 -33.91 6.17
N PRO A 78 32.21 -34.90 7.01
CA PRO A 78 33.57 -35.08 7.48
C PRO A 78 34.50 -35.58 6.36
N GLN A 79 35.66 -34.92 6.17
CA GLN A 79 36.74 -35.43 5.35
C GLN A 79 37.44 -36.58 6.10
N GLY A 80 37.28 -37.80 5.59
CA GLY A 80 38.10 -38.94 6.02
C GLY A 80 39.57 -38.72 5.63
N PRO A 81 40.54 -39.10 6.47
CA PRO A 81 41.95 -38.91 6.14
C PRO A 81 42.38 -39.88 5.03
N GLN A 82 43.04 -39.32 4.02
CA GLN A 82 43.70 -40.03 2.94
C GLN A 82 44.78 -40.96 3.52
N ALA A 83 44.86 -42.16 2.93
CA ALA A 83 45.86 -43.17 3.27
C ALA A 83 47.29 -42.69 3.01
N SER A 84 48.23 -43.14 3.83
CA SER A 84 49.64 -43.32 3.50
C SER A 84 50.13 -44.59 4.16
#